data_AF-A0A2H0KY29-F1
#
_entry.id   AF-A0A2H0KY29-F1
#
_cell.length_a   1.000
_cell.length_b   1.000
_cell.length_c   1.000
_cell.angle_alpha   90.00
_cell.angle_beta   90.00
_cell.angle_gamma   90.00
#
_symmetry.space_group_name_H-M   'P 1'
#
loop_
_entity.id
_entity.type
_entity.pdbx_description
1 polymer ?
#
loop_
_entity_poly.entity_id
_entity_poly.type
_entity_poly.pdbx_seq_one_letter_code
_entity_poly.pdbx_strand_id
1 'polypeptide(L)'
;MSEVDTYIKKGLKVIQGYLDDGNLAAALKGCEELLRIDPSHSGVRKMYEKVRELIIKDNEKRVDADIAATMHLWDEKKYEELARIYRKLISFAPHHEKLRSLMKKLGMKIEDEEARQRAEFLEQALDAIEQLLRDHKYSDAVGAANELLTLAPLNSKAKGILKRSKKLLIEHELEKNQRIVDSSDFERAIEFYRGLLAIDPENGTVTSLQKRAMEHLRQQEKISGKISANEGEVRIKQLFDAAEYEKVIQACDEVLRDDPTKIAAKIYRKKAEKNLEKESDMIVRKKMQSKEYRDAMRGERKKNPQGFITV
;
A
#
# COMPACT_ATOMS: atom_id res chain seq x y z
N MET A 1 -84.98 -18.22 9.39
CA MET A 1 -83.80 -17.34 9.22
C MET A 1 -83.13 -17.26 10.57
N SER A 2 -81.82 -17.47 10.64
CA SER A 2 -81.09 -17.33 11.92
C SER A 2 -81.02 -15.84 12.32
N GLU A 3 -80.84 -15.56 13.62
CA GLU A 3 -80.60 -14.19 14.10
C GLU A 3 -79.36 -13.57 13.42
N VAL A 4 -78.36 -14.42 13.12
CA VAL A 4 -77.15 -14.07 12.38
C VAL A 4 -77.47 -13.60 10.95
N ASP A 5 -78.35 -14.30 10.22
CA ASP A 5 -78.76 -13.87 8.87
C ASP A 5 -79.48 -12.51 8.89
N THR A 6 -80.27 -12.25 9.92
CA THR A 6 -81.01 -11.00 10.08
C THR A 6 -80.07 -9.84 10.40
N TYR A 7 -79.06 -10.10 11.25
CA TYR A 7 -78.00 -9.14 11.56
C TYR A 7 -77.15 -8.82 10.32
N ILE A 8 -76.70 -9.84 9.58
CA ILE A 8 -75.91 -9.66 8.35
C ILE A 8 -76.69 -8.86 7.30
N LYS A 9 -77.99 -9.15 7.09
CA LYS A 9 -78.82 -8.38 6.16
C LYS A 9 -78.92 -6.90 6.53
N LYS A 10 -79.09 -6.58 7.82
CA LYS A 10 -79.10 -5.19 8.30
C LYS A 10 -77.74 -4.52 8.11
N GLY A 11 -76.65 -5.22 8.43
CA GLY A 11 -75.29 -4.74 8.25
C GLY A 11 -74.95 -4.44 6.79
N LEU A 12 -75.34 -5.32 5.85
CA LEU A 12 -75.15 -5.09 4.42
C LEU A 12 -75.90 -3.84 3.92
N LYS A 13 -77.08 -3.54 4.48
CA LYS A 13 -77.82 -2.31 4.16
C LYS A 13 -77.10 -1.06 4.65
N VAL A 14 -76.48 -1.11 5.83
CA VAL A 14 -75.65 -0.01 6.38
C VAL A 14 -74.40 0.20 5.52
N ILE A 15 -73.71 -0.88 5.13
CA ILE A 15 -72.55 -0.82 4.24
C ILE A 15 -72.92 -0.20 2.89
N GLN A 16 -74.11 -0.54 2.35
CA GLN A 16 -74.60 0.06 1.12
C GLN A 16 -74.83 1.58 1.29
N GLY A 17 -75.38 2.01 2.43
CA GLY A 17 -75.48 3.44 2.76
C GLY A 17 -74.11 4.14 2.77
N TYR A 18 -73.09 3.54 3.37
CA TYR A 18 -71.72 4.09 3.33
C TYR A 18 -71.15 4.17 1.91
N LEU A 19 -71.50 3.24 1.01
CA LEU A 19 -71.10 3.31 -0.39
C LEU A 19 -71.79 4.44 -1.14
N ASP A 20 -73.09 4.64 -0.88
CA ASP A 20 -73.88 5.70 -1.50
C ASP A 20 -73.38 7.09 -1.06
N ASP A 21 -72.90 7.20 0.18
CA ASP A 21 -72.26 8.39 0.75
C ASP A 21 -70.78 8.56 0.33
N GLY A 22 -70.22 7.60 -0.41
CA GLY A 22 -68.81 7.60 -0.83
C GLY A 22 -67.79 7.32 0.29
N ASN A 23 -68.24 6.91 1.47
CA ASN A 23 -67.38 6.58 2.61
C ASN A 23 -66.83 5.15 2.53
N LEU A 24 -65.87 4.95 1.63
CA LEU A 24 -65.26 3.65 1.36
C LEU A 24 -64.56 3.04 2.59
N ALA A 25 -64.00 3.87 3.48
CA ALA A 25 -63.33 3.40 4.70
C ALA A 25 -64.33 2.81 5.70
N ALA A 26 -65.47 3.48 5.92
CA ALA A 26 -66.54 2.95 6.76
C ALA A 26 -67.18 1.69 6.15
N ALA A 27 -67.37 1.66 4.82
CA ALA A 27 -67.86 0.49 4.11
C ALA A 27 -66.93 -0.72 4.26
N LEU A 28 -65.61 -0.52 4.16
CA LEU A 28 -64.62 -1.59 4.34
C LEU A 28 -64.63 -2.14 5.76
N LYS A 29 -64.58 -1.24 6.76
CA LYS A 29 -64.65 -1.62 8.18
C LYS A 29 -65.92 -2.39 8.50
N GLY A 30 -67.07 -1.94 7.98
CA GLY A 30 -68.34 -2.65 8.14
C GLY A 30 -68.31 -4.06 7.54
N CYS A 31 -67.70 -4.24 6.36
CA CYS A 31 -67.52 -5.56 5.78
C CYS A 31 -66.61 -6.45 6.63
N GLU A 32 -65.50 -5.92 7.17
CA GLU A 32 -64.59 -6.66 8.04
C GLU A 32 -65.27 -7.11 9.35
N GLU A 33 -66.09 -6.25 9.95
CA GLU A 33 -66.89 -6.57 11.12
C GLU A 33 -67.89 -7.70 10.85
N LEU A 34 -68.57 -7.67 9.70
CA LEU A 34 -69.48 -8.75 9.30
C LEU A 34 -68.74 -10.07 8.98
N LEU A 35 -67.57 -10.01 8.34
CA LEU A 35 -66.74 -11.19 8.06
C LEU A 35 -66.14 -11.81 9.32
N ARG A 36 -65.97 -11.06 10.41
CA ARG A 36 -65.57 -11.62 11.71
C ARG A 36 -66.67 -12.49 12.33
N ILE A 37 -67.94 -12.18 12.05
CA ILE A 37 -69.11 -12.88 12.58
C ILE A 37 -69.40 -14.13 11.77
N ASP A 38 -69.38 -14.02 10.44
CA ASP A 38 -69.44 -15.18 9.53
C ASP A 38 -68.40 -15.02 8.40
N PRO A 39 -67.21 -15.64 8.56
CA PRO A 39 -66.16 -15.59 7.55
C PRO A 39 -66.53 -16.22 6.20
N SER A 40 -67.56 -17.08 6.18
CA SER A 40 -67.97 -17.84 4.99
C SER A 40 -69.15 -17.22 4.24
N HIS A 41 -69.75 -16.15 4.77
CA HIS A 41 -70.94 -15.55 4.19
C HIS A 41 -70.68 -14.99 2.78
N SER A 42 -71.22 -15.66 1.76
CA SER A 42 -70.97 -15.34 0.35
C SER A 42 -71.35 -13.91 -0.04
N GLY A 43 -72.46 -13.38 0.51
CA GLY A 43 -72.90 -12.01 0.25
C GLY A 43 -71.99 -10.93 0.84
N VAL A 44 -71.37 -11.21 2.00
CA VAL A 44 -70.47 -10.25 2.65
C VAL A 44 -69.11 -10.28 1.95
N ARG A 45 -68.62 -11.46 1.53
CA ARG A 45 -67.40 -11.58 0.71
C ARG A 45 -67.52 -10.81 -0.61
N LYS A 46 -68.62 -10.99 -1.34
CA LYS A 46 -68.86 -10.23 -2.59
C LYS A 46 -68.89 -8.71 -2.34
N MET A 47 -69.50 -8.27 -1.24
CA MET A 47 -69.52 -6.85 -0.89
C MET A 47 -68.11 -6.36 -0.51
N TYR A 48 -67.36 -7.14 0.26
CA TYR A 48 -65.98 -6.84 0.63
C TYR A 48 -65.05 -6.69 -0.59
N GLU A 49 -65.16 -7.61 -1.55
CA GLU A 49 -64.44 -7.55 -2.83
C GLU A 49 -64.80 -6.29 -3.61
N LYS A 50 -66.11 -5.99 -3.74
CA LYS A 50 -66.59 -4.76 -4.39
C LYS A 50 -66.05 -3.49 -3.73
N VAL A 51 -66.09 -3.41 -2.39
CA VAL A 51 -65.56 -2.26 -1.64
C VAL A 51 -64.04 -2.13 -1.85
N ARG A 52 -63.30 -3.24 -1.81
CA ARG A 52 -61.85 -3.24 -2.08
C ARG A 52 -61.53 -2.76 -3.49
N GLU A 53 -62.25 -3.22 -4.50
CA GLU A 53 -62.09 -2.75 -5.89
C GLU A 53 -62.34 -1.24 -6.02
N LEU A 54 -63.37 -0.73 -5.34
CA LEU A 54 -63.66 0.70 -5.32
C LEU A 54 -62.54 1.51 -4.65
N ILE A 55 -61.97 1.02 -3.54
CA ILE A 55 -60.82 1.65 -2.87
C ILE A 55 -59.59 1.65 -3.78
N ILE A 56 -59.31 0.54 -4.48
CA ILE A 56 -58.21 0.47 -5.43
C ILE A 56 -58.39 1.52 -6.53
N LYS A 57 -59.58 1.62 -7.13
CA LYS A 57 -59.89 2.62 -8.16
C LYS A 57 -59.81 4.06 -7.64
N ASP A 58 -60.26 4.32 -6.42
CA ASP A 58 -60.16 5.65 -5.80
C ASP A 58 -58.70 6.04 -5.54
N ASN A 59 -57.92 5.11 -4.98
CA ASN A 59 -56.48 5.30 -4.76
C ASN A 59 -55.73 5.53 -6.09
N GLU A 60 -56.05 4.77 -7.14
CA GLU A 60 -55.46 4.97 -8.47
C GLU A 60 -55.75 6.37 -9.03
N LYS A 61 -57.00 6.84 -8.93
CA LYS A 61 -57.36 8.21 -9.35
C LYS A 61 -56.61 9.29 -8.58
N ARG A 62 -56.49 9.13 -7.25
CA ARG A 62 -55.75 10.06 -6.40
C ARG A 62 -54.27 10.09 -6.75
N VAL A 63 -53.68 8.91 -6.94
CA VAL A 63 -52.28 8.79 -7.39
C VAL A 63 -52.09 9.42 -8.77
N ASP A 64 -53.03 9.29 -9.70
CA ASP A 64 -52.95 9.96 -11.00
C ASP A 64 -52.95 11.50 -10.86
N ALA A 65 -53.77 12.05 -9.96
CA ALA A 65 -53.78 13.48 -9.66
C ALA A 65 -52.46 13.94 -9.01
N ASP A 66 -51.94 13.16 -8.06
CA ASP A 66 -50.66 13.45 -7.41
C ASP A 66 -49.49 13.36 -8.39
N ILE A 67 -49.50 12.38 -9.31
CA ILE A 67 -48.53 12.29 -10.40
C ILE A 67 -48.58 13.57 -11.24
N ALA A 68 -49.77 14.02 -11.64
CA ALA A 68 -49.92 15.24 -12.43
C ALA A 68 -49.36 16.47 -11.69
N ALA A 69 -49.62 16.59 -10.38
CA ALA A 69 -49.08 17.67 -9.55
C ALA A 69 -47.54 17.67 -9.48
N THR A 70 -46.90 16.51 -9.62
CA THR A 70 -45.43 16.38 -9.57
C THR A 70 -44.70 16.61 -10.89
N MET A 71 -45.41 16.83 -12.01
CA MET A 71 -44.77 16.95 -13.33
C MET A 71 -43.76 18.10 -13.42
N HIS A 72 -43.99 19.22 -12.72
CA HIS A 72 -43.03 20.32 -12.65
C HIS A 72 -41.65 19.89 -12.12
N LEU A 73 -41.59 18.96 -11.15
CA LEU A 73 -40.32 18.45 -10.61
C LEU A 73 -39.53 17.65 -11.65
N TRP A 74 -40.24 16.98 -12.57
CA TRP A 74 -39.61 16.26 -13.67
C TRP A 74 -38.95 17.24 -14.65
N ASP A 75 -39.65 18.32 -15.00
CA ASP A 75 -39.16 19.35 -15.92
C ASP A 75 -38.00 20.15 -15.32
N GLU A 76 -38.06 20.42 -14.02
CA GLU A 76 -36.99 21.05 -13.24
C GLU A 76 -35.82 20.10 -12.92
N LYS A 77 -35.88 18.84 -13.35
CA LYS A 77 -34.88 17.78 -13.07
C LYS A 77 -34.62 17.52 -11.59
N LYS A 78 -35.59 17.80 -10.71
CA LYS A 78 -35.54 17.50 -9.28
C LYS A 78 -35.85 16.03 -9.00
N TYR A 79 -35.03 15.15 -9.57
CA TYR A 79 -35.31 13.71 -9.64
C TYR A 79 -35.30 13.02 -8.28
N GLU A 80 -34.45 13.43 -7.35
CA GLU A 80 -34.36 12.88 -6.00
C GLU A 80 -35.61 13.20 -5.18
N GLU A 81 -36.10 14.44 -5.28
CA GLU A 81 -37.34 14.87 -4.65
C GLU A 81 -38.54 14.12 -5.24
N LEU A 82 -38.59 14.01 -6.57
CA LEU A 82 -39.62 13.25 -7.26
C LEU A 82 -39.60 11.77 -6.86
N ALA A 83 -38.42 11.17 -6.72
CA ALA A 83 -38.27 9.77 -6.31
C ALA A 83 -38.76 9.54 -4.88
N ARG A 84 -38.62 10.53 -3.98
CA ARG A 84 -39.18 10.48 -2.63
C ARG A 84 -40.71 10.52 -2.65
N ILE A 85 -41.31 11.33 -3.53
CA ILE A 85 -42.77 11.42 -3.66
C ILE A 85 -43.32 10.12 -4.27
N TYR A 86 -42.76 9.63 -5.38
CA TYR A 86 -43.21 8.39 -6.01
C TYR A 86 -43.08 7.17 -5.10
N ARG A 87 -42.05 7.10 -4.25
CA ARG A 87 -41.93 6.06 -3.20
C ARG A 87 -43.09 6.08 -2.20
N LYS A 88 -43.63 7.26 -1.87
CA LYS A 88 -44.83 7.36 -1.03
C LYS A 88 -46.06 6.93 -1.81
N LEU A 89 -46.25 7.43 -3.03
CA LEU A 89 -47.43 7.10 -3.85
C LEU A 89 -47.56 5.60 -4.13
N ILE A 90 -46.45 4.90 -4.38
CA ILE A 90 -46.50 3.47 -4.68
C ILE A 90 -46.93 2.65 -3.46
N SER A 91 -46.74 3.15 -2.24
CA SER A 91 -47.24 2.48 -1.03
C SER A 91 -48.77 2.53 -0.91
N PHE A 92 -49.42 3.51 -1.54
CA PHE A 92 -50.88 3.67 -1.56
C PHE A 92 -51.54 2.95 -2.74
N ALA A 93 -50.86 2.88 -3.89
CA ALA A 93 -51.31 2.11 -5.03
C ALA A 93 -50.23 1.11 -5.56
N PRO A 94 -50.03 0.00 -4.82
CA PRO A 94 -49.38 -1.24 -5.22
C PRO A 94 -49.11 -1.44 -6.70
N HIS A 95 -50.26 -1.48 -7.35
CA HIS A 95 -50.47 -2.03 -8.68
C HIS A 95 -50.62 -0.97 -9.77
N HIS A 96 -50.35 0.30 -9.45
CA HIS A 96 -50.49 1.38 -10.41
C HIS A 96 -49.44 1.28 -11.54
N GLU A 97 -49.88 0.94 -12.75
CA GLU A 97 -48.99 0.67 -13.89
C GLU A 97 -48.18 1.89 -14.32
N LYS A 98 -48.87 3.02 -14.51
CA LYS A 98 -48.25 4.30 -14.90
C LYS A 98 -47.18 4.76 -13.89
N LEU A 99 -47.48 4.75 -12.58
CA LEU A 99 -46.52 5.11 -11.54
C LEU A 99 -45.26 4.23 -11.59
N ARG A 100 -45.42 2.91 -11.77
CA ARG A 100 -44.27 2.00 -11.87
C ARG A 100 -43.42 2.25 -13.11
N SER A 101 -44.06 2.52 -14.24
CA SER A 101 -43.36 2.92 -15.47
C SER A 101 -42.58 4.22 -15.27
N LEU A 102 -43.19 5.22 -14.61
CA LEU A 102 -42.54 6.49 -14.28
C LEU A 102 -41.37 6.32 -13.30
N MET A 103 -41.52 5.49 -12.26
CA MET A 103 -40.43 5.18 -11.33
C MET A 103 -39.25 4.51 -12.02
N LYS A 104 -39.51 3.59 -12.95
CA LYS A 104 -38.44 2.96 -13.75
C LYS A 104 -37.70 3.99 -14.60
N LYS A 105 -38.43 4.87 -15.30
CA LYS A 105 -37.85 5.96 -16.10
C LYS A 105 -37.07 6.95 -15.22
N LEU A 106 -37.59 7.26 -14.04
CA LEU A 106 -36.94 8.14 -13.08
C LEU A 106 -35.62 7.55 -12.58
N GLY A 107 -35.60 6.25 -12.26
CA GLY A 107 -34.37 5.55 -11.87
C GLY A 107 -33.29 5.65 -12.93
N MET A 108 -33.65 5.40 -14.20
CA MET A 108 -32.72 5.58 -15.32
C MET A 108 -32.21 7.02 -15.44
N LYS A 109 -33.06 8.03 -15.21
CA LYS A 109 -32.65 9.44 -15.26
C LYS A 109 -31.70 9.83 -14.13
N ILE A 110 -31.92 9.32 -12.93
CA ILE A 110 -31.01 9.53 -11.80
C ILE A 110 -29.66 8.86 -12.10
N GLU A 111 -29.67 7.60 -12.53
CA GLU A 111 -28.44 6.88 -12.90
C GLU A 111 -27.66 7.57 -14.02
N ASP A 112 -28.35 8.06 -15.06
CA ASP A 112 -27.75 8.83 -16.16
C ASP A 112 -27.11 10.14 -15.66
N GLU A 113 -27.80 10.88 -14.80
CA GLU A 113 -27.31 12.16 -14.28
C GLU A 113 -26.11 11.96 -13.36
N GLU A 114 -26.17 10.99 -12.46
CA GLU A 114 -25.03 10.62 -11.62
C GLU A 114 -23.84 10.13 -12.46
N ALA A 115 -24.09 9.36 -13.52
CA ALA A 115 -23.03 8.89 -14.41
C ALA A 115 -22.35 10.08 -15.13
N ARG A 116 -23.13 11.09 -15.54
CA ARG A 116 -22.59 12.33 -16.12
C ARG A 116 -21.78 13.12 -15.12
N GLN A 117 -22.30 13.33 -13.92
CA GLN A 117 -21.58 14.06 -12.86
C GLN A 117 -20.28 13.34 -12.49
N ARG A 118 -20.30 12.00 -12.40
CA ARG A 118 -19.09 11.20 -12.22
C ARG A 118 -18.10 11.38 -13.38
N ALA A 119 -18.58 11.35 -14.62
CA ALA A 119 -17.72 11.53 -15.79
C ALA A 119 -17.08 12.93 -15.83
N GLU A 120 -17.86 13.98 -15.55
CA GLU A 120 -17.40 15.37 -15.49
C GLU A 120 -16.39 15.57 -14.36
N PHE A 121 -16.66 15.06 -13.15
CA PHE A 121 -15.72 15.10 -12.04
C PHE A 121 -14.39 14.42 -12.41
N LEU A 122 -14.45 13.24 -13.05
CA LEU A 122 -13.25 12.54 -13.49
C LEU A 122 -12.48 13.32 -14.56
N GLU A 123 -13.17 13.97 -15.48
CA GLU A 123 -12.56 14.80 -16.52
C GLU A 123 -11.84 16.01 -15.91
N GLN A 124 -12.51 16.75 -15.02
CA GLN A 124 -11.90 17.88 -14.29
C GLN A 124 -10.69 17.45 -13.46
N ALA A 125 -10.74 16.29 -12.81
CA ALA A 125 -9.61 15.77 -12.04
C ALA A 125 -8.43 15.43 -12.96
N LEU A 126 -8.67 14.82 -14.12
CA LEU A 126 -7.61 14.52 -15.09
C LEU A 126 -6.98 15.81 -15.64
N ASP A 127 -7.78 16.83 -15.94
CA ASP A 127 -7.30 18.13 -16.41
C ASP A 127 -6.45 18.86 -15.37
N ALA A 128 -6.84 18.79 -14.10
CA ALA A 128 -6.06 19.32 -12.99
C ALA A 128 -4.70 18.63 -12.86
N ILE A 129 -4.64 17.29 -13.01
CA ILE A 129 -3.38 16.55 -12.99
C ILE A 129 -2.50 16.93 -14.20
N GLU A 130 -3.08 17.05 -15.39
CA GLU A 130 -2.34 17.51 -16.57
C GLU A 130 -1.83 18.95 -16.39
N GLN A 131 -2.54 19.81 -15.67
CA GLN A 131 -2.04 21.14 -15.31
C GLN A 131 -0.84 21.05 -14.35
N LEU A 132 -0.88 20.19 -13.33
CA LEU A 132 0.28 19.95 -12.46
C LEU A 132 1.50 19.47 -13.25
N LEU A 133 1.31 18.63 -14.27
CA LEU A 133 2.37 18.20 -15.16
C LEU A 133 2.95 19.35 -16.00
N ARG A 134 2.10 20.24 -16.52
CA ARG A 134 2.54 21.45 -17.24
C ARG A 134 3.32 22.41 -16.36
N ASP A 135 2.94 22.49 -15.08
CA ASP A 135 3.59 23.34 -14.09
C ASP A 135 4.86 22.69 -13.48
N HIS A 136 5.30 21.54 -14.01
CA HIS A 136 6.43 20.74 -13.52
C HIS A 136 6.29 20.28 -12.04
N LYS A 137 5.07 20.28 -11.50
CA LYS A 137 4.74 19.80 -10.15
C LYS A 137 4.53 18.29 -10.16
N TYR A 138 5.57 17.54 -10.52
CA TYR A 138 5.45 16.11 -10.79
C TYR A 138 5.10 15.27 -9.56
N SER A 139 5.60 15.64 -8.38
CA SER A 139 5.26 14.94 -7.12
C SER A 139 3.77 15.06 -6.81
N ASP A 140 3.22 16.27 -6.89
CA ASP A 140 1.80 16.54 -6.71
C ASP A 140 0.96 15.79 -7.75
N ALA A 141 1.41 15.76 -9.01
CA ALA A 141 0.73 15.03 -10.08
C ALA A 141 0.69 13.52 -9.83
N VAL A 142 1.76 12.92 -9.28
CA VAL A 142 1.77 11.51 -8.86
C VAL A 142 0.79 11.27 -7.71
N GLY A 143 0.76 12.17 -6.71
CA GLY A 143 -0.18 12.12 -5.59
C GLY A 143 -1.63 12.14 -6.04
N ALA A 144 -2.00 13.17 -6.80
CA ALA A 144 -3.36 13.36 -7.32
C ALA A 144 -3.81 12.21 -8.25
N ALA A 145 -2.90 11.65 -9.07
CA ALA A 145 -3.23 10.48 -9.90
C ALA A 145 -3.48 9.20 -9.07
N ASN A 146 -2.74 9.00 -7.97
CA ASN A 146 -2.99 7.87 -7.06
C ASN A 146 -4.33 8.03 -6.30
N GLU A 147 -4.65 9.24 -5.86
CA GLU A 147 -5.95 9.54 -5.23
C GLU A 147 -7.10 9.28 -6.20
N LEU A 148 -6.99 9.77 -7.44
CA LEU A 148 -7.98 9.51 -8.49
C LEU A 148 -8.16 8.01 -8.76
N LEU A 149 -7.09 7.23 -8.76
CA LEU A 149 -7.14 5.78 -8.92
C LEU A 149 -7.70 5.04 -7.70
N THR A 150 -7.69 5.66 -6.52
CA THR A 150 -8.40 5.12 -5.35
C THR A 150 -9.92 5.22 -5.55
N LEU A 151 -10.39 6.31 -6.16
CA LEU A 151 -11.81 6.52 -6.48
C LEU A 151 -12.26 5.77 -7.74
N ALA A 152 -11.40 5.66 -8.75
CA ALA A 152 -11.68 5.01 -10.02
C ALA A 152 -10.56 4.04 -10.45
N PRO A 153 -10.44 2.85 -9.81
CA PRO A 153 -9.32 1.93 -10.02
C PRO A 153 -9.16 1.38 -11.44
N LEU A 154 -10.23 1.41 -12.24
CA LEU A 154 -10.25 0.92 -13.62
C LEU A 154 -10.06 2.04 -14.67
N ASN A 155 -9.90 3.30 -14.25
CA ASN A 155 -9.73 4.41 -15.18
C ASN A 155 -8.39 4.32 -15.93
N SER A 156 -8.43 4.00 -17.22
CA SER A 156 -7.25 3.80 -18.06
C SER A 156 -6.47 5.10 -18.30
N LYS A 157 -7.16 6.25 -18.43
CA LYS A 157 -6.52 7.57 -18.58
C LYS A 157 -5.71 7.92 -17.34
N ALA A 158 -6.28 7.73 -16.14
CA ALA A 158 -5.61 7.97 -14.88
C ALA A 158 -4.37 7.07 -14.69
N LYS A 159 -4.45 5.79 -15.06
CA LYS A 159 -3.27 4.89 -15.08
C LYS A 159 -2.18 5.38 -16.02
N GLY A 160 -2.56 5.82 -17.23
CA GLY A 160 -1.64 6.38 -18.21
C GLY A 160 -0.94 7.64 -17.70
N ILE A 161 -1.71 8.57 -17.11
CA ILE A 161 -1.18 9.79 -16.50
C ILE A 161 -0.26 9.45 -15.33
N LEU A 162 -0.63 8.55 -14.41
CA LEU A 162 0.25 8.15 -13.30
C LEU A 162 1.61 7.64 -13.81
N LYS A 163 1.61 6.77 -14.81
CA LYS A 163 2.85 6.26 -15.42
C LYS A 163 3.70 7.39 -15.99
N ARG A 164 3.08 8.33 -16.70
CA ARG A 164 3.75 9.51 -17.27
C ARG A 164 4.29 10.43 -16.16
N SER A 165 3.50 10.71 -15.13
CA SER A 165 3.89 11.54 -13.98
C SER A 165 5.11 10.97 -13.24
N LYS A 166 5.12 9.65 -12.98
CA LYS A 166 6.26 8.97 -12.36
C LYS A 166 7.52 9.09 -13.21
N LYS A 167 7.40 8.87 -14.52
CA LYS A 167 8.51 9.01 -15.47
C LYS A 167 9.09 10.43 -15.43
N LEU A 168 8.25 11.45 -15.55
CA LEU A 168 8.67 12.85 -15.54
C LEU A 168 9.27 13.27 -14.19
N LEU A 169 8.72 12.78 -13.07
CA LEU A 169 9.29 12.99 -11.75
C LEU A 169 10.71 12.42 -11.65
N ILE A 170 10.91 11.19 -12.11
CA ILE A 170 12.23 10.54 -12.11
C ILE A 170 13.21 11.29 -13.02
N GLU A 171 12.80 11.67 -14.23
CA GLU A 171 13.63 12.46 -15.15
C GLU A 171 14.04 13.79 -14.52
N HIS A 172 13.08 14.50 -13.89
CA HIS A 172 13.36 15.76 -13.21
C HIS A 172 14.31 15.61 -12.02
N GLU A 173 14.14 14.57 -11.20
CA GLU A 173 15.03 14.32 -10.07
C GLU A 173 16.44 13.94 -10.53
N LEU A 174 16.58 13.19 -11.64
CA LEU A 174 17.88 12.90 -12.24
C LEU A 174 18.58 14.19 -12.70
N GLU A 175 17.88 15.07 -13.42
CA GLU A 175 18.43 16.35 -13.90
C GLU A 175 18.80 17.28 -12.73
N LYS A 176 17.93 17.41 -11.73
CA LYS A 176 18.16 18.25 -10.56
C LYS A 176 19.37 17.77 -9.74
N ASN A 177 19.59 16.46 -9.69
CA ASN A 177 20.67 15.84 -8.93
C ASN A 177 21.83 15.36 -9.83
N GLN A 178 22.03 16.02 -10.98
CA GLN A 178 23.06 15.67 -11.96
C GLN A 178 24.46 15.55 -11.34
N ARG A 179 24.77 16.35 -10.30
CA ARG A 179 26.04 16.25 -9.56
C ARG A 179 26.26 14.89 -8.91
N ILE A 180 25.21 14.27 -8.36
CA ILE A 180 25.31 12.93 -7.78
C ILE A 180 25.53 11.91 -8.90
N VAL A 181 24.81 12.06 -10.01
CA VAL A 181 24.91 11.20 -11.20
C VAL A 181 26.31 11.22 -11.83
N ASP A 182 26.92 12.41 -11.91
CA ASP A 182 28.23 12.61 -12.53
C ASP A 182 29.40 12.42 -11.56
N SER A 183 29.14 12.38 -10.25
CA SER A 183 30.19 12.17 -9.25
C SER A 183 30.69 10.73 -9.25
N SER A 184 31.95 10.53 -8.85
CA SER A 184 32.51 9.21 -8.56
C SER A 184 32.14 8.70 -7.15
N ASP A 185 31.20 9.36 -6.47
CA ASP A 185 30.64 8.90 -5.19
C ASP A 185 29.53 7.90 -5.47
N PHE A 186 29.93 6.67 -5.81
CA PHE A 186 29.02 5.62 -6.28
C PHE A 186 28.07 5.16 -5.18
N GLU A 187 28.48 5.20 -3.92
CA GLU A 187 27.65 4.89 -2.76
C GLU A 187 26.45 5.83 -2.68
N ARG A 188 26.67 7.15 -2.72
CA ARG A 188 25.57 8.13 -2.73
C ARG A 188 24.69 7.99 -3.96
N ALA A 189 25.28 7.73 -5.13
CA ALA A 189 24.50 7.50 -6.35
C ALA A 189 23.58 6.27 -6.22
N ILE A 190 24.06 5.16 -5.65
CA ILE A 190 23.27 3.95 -5.44
C ILE A 190 22.08 4.20 -4.52
N GLU A 191 22.28 4.92 -3.42
CA GLU A 191 21.21 5.30 -2.49
C GLU A 191 20.18 6.22 -3.17
N PHE A 192 20.64 7.20 -3.94
CA PHE A 192 19.78 8.08 -4.71
C PHE A 192 18.92 7.30 -5.72
N TYR A 193 19.52 6.39 -6.51
CA TYR A 193 18.78 5.54 -7.45
C TYR A 193 17.80 4.60 -6.75
N ARG A 194 18.11 4.12 -5.54
CA ARG A 194 17.16 3.34 -4.74
C ARG A 194 15.91 4.16 -4.39
N GLY A 195 16.08 5.43 -4.04
CA GLY A 195 14.96 6.36 -3.83
C GLY A 195 14.08 6.52 -5.07
N LEU A 196 14.68 6.65 -6.25
CA LEU A 196 13.95 6.75 -7.52
C LEU A 196 13.20 5.45 -7.87
N LEU A 197 13.79 4.28 -7.60
CA LEU A 197 13.13 2.98 -7.82
C LEU A 197 11.97 2.73 -6.84
N ALA A 198 11.91 3.42 -5.70
CA ALA A 198 10.73 3.37 -4.84
C ALA A 198 9.50 4.04 -5.49
N ILE A 199 9.71 5.00 -6.39
CA ILE A 199 8.64 5.68 -7.16
C ILE A 199 8.14 4.76 -8.28
N ASP A 200 9.07 4.18 -9.04
CA ASP A 200 8.81 3.25 -10.13
C ASP A 200 9.84 2.11 -10.15
N PRO A 201 9.51 0.94 -9.56
CA PRO A 201 10.42 -0.20 -9.48
C PRO A 201 10.81 -0.78 -10.84
N GLU A 202 10.00 -0.55 -11.89
CA GLU A 202 10.23 -1.08 -13.24
C GLU A 202 10.98 -0.09 -14.14
N ASN A 203 11.50 1.01 -13.58
CA ASN A 203 12.22 2.00 -14.36
C ASN A 203 13.57 1.45 -14.87
N GLY A 204 13.60 1.08 -16.16
CA GLY A 204 14.77 0.48 -16.79
C GLY A 204 16.01 1.39 -16.82
N THR A 205 15.83 2.70 -16.95
CA THR A 205 16.94 3.67 -16.96
C THR A 205 17.63 3.73 -15.60
N VAL A 206 16.86 3.93 -14.52
CA VAL A 206 17.40 3.99 -13.16
C VAL A 206 18.02 2.65 -12.75
N THR A 207 17.39 1.53 -13.12
CA THR A 207 17.93 0.18 -12.88
C THR A 207 19.31 0.00 -13.53
N SER A 208 19.47 0.46 -14.78
CA SER A 208 20.73 0.38 -15.50
C SER A 208 21.81 1.29 -14.89
N LEU A 209 21.44 2.51 -14.48
CA LEU A 209 22.34 3.43 -13.79
C LEU A 209 22.83 2.87 -12.46
N GLN A 210 21.92 2.31 -11.66
CA GLN A 210 22.27 1.68 -10.38
C GLN A 210 23.22 0.50 -10.57
N LYS A 211 22.96 -0.37 -11.56
CA LYS A 211 23.84 -1.50 -11.87
C LYS A 211 25.26 -1.04 -12.24
N ARG A 212 25.38 0.01 -13.07
CA ARG A 212 26.68 0.58 -13.45
C ARG A 212 27.41 1.16 -12.23
N ALA A 213 26.73 1.91 -11.38
CA ALA A 213 27.32 2.46 -10.16
C ALA A 213 27.84 1.36 -9.22
N MET A 214 27.07 0.28 -9.03
CA MET A 214 27.50 -0.89 -8.25
C MET A 214 28.73 -1.59 -8.85
N GLU A 215 28.83 -1.65 -10.17
CA GLU A 215 29.99 -2.25 -10.83
C GLU A 215 31.25 -1.40 -10.65
N HIS A 216 31.15 -0.07 -10.80
CA HIS A 216 32.26 0.84 -10.54
C HIS A 216 32.72 0.80 -9.07
N LEU A 217 31.78 0.77 -8.13
CA LEU A 217 32.09 0.64 -6.70
C LEU A 217 32.90 -0.64 -6.41
N ARG A 218 32.44 -1.78 -6.93
CA ARG A 218 33.17 -3.06 -6.80
C ARG A 218 34.58 -3.01 -7.41
N GLN A 219 34.74 -2.32 -8.54
CA GLN A 219 36.07 -2.14 -9.15
C GLN A 219 36.96 -1.25 -8.29
N GLN A 220 36.43 -0.17 -7.71
CA GLN A 220 37.15 0.73 -6.82
C GLN A 220 37.58 0.01 -5.53
N GLU A 221 36.69 -0.77 -4.92
CA GLU A 221 37.00 -1.62 -3.76
C GLU A 221 38.11 -2.63 -4.09
N LYS A 222 38.05 -3.26 -5.28
CA LYS A 222 39.08 -4.20 -5.73
C LYS A 222 40.43 -3.53 -5.96
N ILE A 223 40.46 -2.32 -6.51
CA ILE A 223 41.70 -1.55 -6.71
C ILE A 223 42.26 -1.11 -5.35
N SER A 224 41.42 -0.55 -4.49
CA SER A 224 41.79 -0.13 -3.13
C SER A 224 42.38 -1.29 -2.32
N GLY A 225 41.72 -2.46 -2.36
CA GLY A 225 42.22 -3.67 -1.71
C GLY A 225 43.59 -4.12 -2.23
N LYS A 226 43.85 -4.00 -3.54
CA LYS A 226 45.17 -4.30 -4.12
C LYS A 226 46.24 -3.30 -3.69
N ILE A 227 45.91 -2.01 -3.60
CA ILE A 227 46.83 -0.96 -3.15
C ILE A 227 47.21 -1.21 -1.69
N SER A 228 46.21 -1.37 -0.81
CA SER A 228 46.41 -1.68 0.61
C SER A 228 47.29 -2.93 0.80
N ALA A 229 47.00 -4.01 0.07
CA ALA A 229 47.80 -5.23 0.12
C ALA A 229 49.26 -5.02 -0.31
N ASN A 230 49.51 -4.18 -1.32
CA ASN A 230 50.87 -3.87 -1.77
C ASN A 230 51.61 -2.94 -0.81
N GLU A 231 50.94 -1.94 -0.23
CA GLU A 231 51.51 -1.08 0.80
C GLU A 231 51.91 -1.89 2.04
N GLY A 232 51.07 -2.83 2.44
CA GLY A 232 51.38 -3.80 3.50
C GLY A 232 52.63 -4.63 3.19
N GLU A 233 52.81 -5.10 1.95
CA GLU A 233 54.03 -5.82 1.55
C GLU A 233 55.29 -4.94 1.60
N VAL A 234 55.21 -3.68 1.19
CA VAL A 234 56.33 -2.73 1.28
C VAL A 234 56.72 -2.50 2.73
N ARG A 235 55.74 -2.30 3.62
CA ARG A 235 55.94 -2.13 5.06
C ARG A 235 56.60 -3.35 5.70
N ILE A 236 56.15 -4.57 5.35
CA ILE A 236 56.77 -5.83 5.80
C ILE A 236 58.26 -5.88 5.43
N LYS A 237 58.60 -5.53 4.18
CA LYS A 237 60.00 -5.54 3.73
C LYS A 237 60.86 -4.53 4.49
N GLN A 238 60.38 -3.29 4.64
CA GLN A 238 61.09 -2.24 5.36
C GLN A 238 61.37 -2.61 6.82
N LEU A 239 60.36 -3.15 7.53
CA LEU A 239 60.52 -3.61 8.92
C LEU A 239 61.50 -4.79 9.01
N PHE A 240 61.48 -5.68 8.02
CA PHE A 240 62.40 -6.82 7.98
C PHE A 240 63.85 -6.39 7.76
N ASP A 241 64.07 -5.42 6.86
CA ASP A 241 65.40 -4.85 6.60
C ASP A 241 65.93 -4.05 7.80
N ALA A 242 65.04 -3.43 8.58
CA ALA A 242 65.36 -2.76 9.85
C ALA A 242 65.56 -3.73 11.04
N ALA A 243 65.41 -5.04 10.84
CA ALA A 243 65.46 -6.08 11.87
C ALA A 243 64.40 -5.93 13.00
N GLU A 244 63.28 -5.25 12.74
CA GLU A 244 62.19 -5.08 13.70
C GLU A 244 61.20 -6.26 13.63
N TYR A 245 61.66 -7.45 13.98
CA TYR A 245 60.97 -8.70 13.65
C TYR A 245 59.60 -8.91 14.32
N GLU A 246 59.36 -8.44 15.56
CA GLU A 246 58.00 -8.48 16.14
C GLU A 246 57.02 -7.65 15.32
N LYS A 247 57.44 -6.47 14.85
CA LYS A 247 56.60 -5.60 14.02
C LYS A 247 56.38 -6.19 12.63
N VAL A 248 57.35 -6.95 12.10
CA VAL A 248 57.17 -7.72 10.86
C VAL A 248 56.03 -8.74 11.00
N ILE A 249 56.00 -9.49 12.11
CA ILE A 249 54.94 -10.50 12.33
C ILE A 249 53.57 -9.82 12.41
N GLN A 250 53.46 -8.71 13.14
CA GLN A 250 52.23 -7.92 13.21
C GLN A 250 51.77 -7.43 11.83
N ALA A 251 52.68 -6.85 11.03
CA ALA A 251 52.36 -6.38 9.68
C ALA A 251 51.98 -7.54 8.73
N CYS A 252 52.62 -8.71 8.87
CA CYS A 252 52.24 -9.91 8.12
C CYS A 252 50.83 -10.40 8.50
N ASP A 253 50.47 -10.36 9.78
CA ASP A 253 49.15 -10.78 10.25
C ASP A 253 48.05 -9.80 9.79
N GLU A 254 48.34 -8.49 9.72
CA GLU A 254 47.47 -7.48 9.11
C GLU A 254 47.20 -7.80 7.63
N VAL A 255 48.26 -8.00 6.82
CA VAL A 255 48.12 -8.33 5.39
C VAL A 255 47.40 -9.65 5.16
N LEU A 256 47.66 -10.68 5.99
CA LEU A 256 47.03 -11.99 5.86
C LEU A 256 45.58 -12.03 6.34
N ARG A 257 45.16 -11.08 7.19
CA ARG A 257 43.75 -10.89 7.55
C ARG A 257 42.95 -10.38 6.35
N ASP A 258 43.54 -9.46 5.59
CA ASP A 258 42.90 -8.84 4.42
C ASP A 258 43.02 -9.71 3.15
N ASP A 259 44.15 -10.38 2.95
CA ASP A 259 44.38 -11.36 1.87
C ASP A 259 45.10 -12.62 2.40
N PRO A 260 44.35 -13.67 2.80
CA PRO A 260 44.91 -14.92 3.31
C PRO A 260 45.77 -15.69 2.29
N THR A 261 45.70 -15.35 1.00
CA THR A 261 46.43 -16.03 -0.06
C THR A 261 47.81 -15.44 -0.31
N LYS A 262 48.14 -14.30 0.32
CA LYS A 262 49.38 -13.57 0.08
C LYS A 262 50.63 -14.35 0.50
N ILE A 263 51.34 -14.90 -0.48
CA ILE A 263 52.50 -15.79 -0.26
C ILE A 263 53.66 -15.04 0.40
N ALA A 264 53.93 -13.79 0.01
CA ALA A 264 55.06 -13.03 0.54
C ALA A 264 54.94 -12.81 2.05
N ALA A 265 53.77 -12.41 2.55
CA ALA A 265 53.53 -12.21 3.98
C ALA A 265 53.74 -13.51 4.78
N LYS A 266 53.30 -14.68 4.27
CA LYS A 266 53.58 -15.98 4.90
C LYS A 266 55.07 -16.28 5.00
N ILE A 267 55.83 -16.00 3.94
CA ILE A 267 57.28 -16.21 3.90
C ILE A 267 58.00 -15.29 4.90
N TYR A 268 57.68 -13.99 4.90
CA TYR A 268 58.32 -13.02 5.79
C TYR A 268 57.98 -13.27 7.26
N ARG A 269 56.74 -13.66 7.58
CA ARG A 269 56.33 -14.08 8.93
C ARG A 269 57.22 -15.22 9.46
N LYS A 270 57.34 -16.30 8.69
CA LYS A 270 58.19 -17.46 9.06
C LYS A 270 59.67 -17.08 9.19
N LYS A 271 60.17 -16.17 8.35
CA LYS A 271 61.55 -15.67 8.44
C LYS A 271 61.77 -14.84 9.70
N ALA A 272 60.82 -13.96 10.05
CA ALA A 272 60.87 -13.11 11.22
C ALA A 272 60.82 -13.94 12.51
N GLU A 273 59.89 -14.89 12.61
CA GLU A 273 59.79 -15.85 13.72
C GLU A 273 61.12 -16.57 13.97
N LYS A 274 61.76 -17.06 12.90
CA LYS A 274 63.05 -17.74 12.98
C LYS A 274 64.20 -16.82 13.43
N ASN A 275 64.18 -15.55 13.05
CA ASN A 275 65.22 -14.59 13.47
C ASN A 275 65.03 -14.18 14.94
N LEU A 276 63.79 -14.02 15.40
CA LEU A 276 63.49 -13.79 16.81
C LEU A 276 63.92 -14.94 17.70
N GLU A 277 63.64 -16.18 17.28
CA GLU A 277 64.09 -17.36 17.99
C GLU A 277 65.62 -17.34 18.14
N LYS A 278 66.37 -17.05 17.06
CA LYS A 278 67.84 -16.92 17.11
C LYS A 278 68.33 -15.79 17.99
N GLU A 279 67.69 -14.61 17.95
CA GLU A 279 68.07 -13.49 18.82
C GLU A 279 67.83 -13.82 20.29
N SER A 280 66.69 -14.44 20.59
CA SER A 280 66.37 -14.91 21.95
C SER A 280 67.39 -15.95 22.44
N ASP A 281 67.75 -16.92 21.60
CA ASP A 281 68.79 -17.91 21.88
C ASP A 281 70.16 -17.27 22.11
N MET A 282 70.51 -16.26 21.31
CA MET A 282 71.78 -15.54 21.44
C MET A 282 71.83 -14.74 22.74
N ILE A 283 70.75 -14.06 23.11
CA ILE A 283 70.63 -13.33 24.38
C ILE A 283 70.75 -14.30 25.55
N VAL A 284 70.06 -15.45 25.50
CA VAL A 284 70.16 -16.50 26.52
C VAL A 284 71.60 -17.02 26.62
N ARG A 285 72.26 -17.33 25.50
CA ARG A 285 73.67 -17.77 25.49
C ARG A 285 74.61 -16.71 26.06
N LYS A 286 74.47 -15.44 25.67
CA LYS A 286 75.28 -14.33 26.22
C LYS A 286 75.05 -14.17 27.72
N LYS A 287 73.79 -14.30 28.18
CA LYS A 287 73.44 -14.27 29.61
C LYS A 287 74.08 -15.43 30.36
N MET A 288 74.02 -16.66 29.82
CA MET A 288 74.71 -17.83 30.40
C MET A 288 76.24 -17.67 30.44
N GLN A 289 76.81 -16.96 29.47
CA GLN A 289 78.23 -16.66 29.41
C GLN A 289 78.63 -15.43 30.23
N SER A 290 77.69 -14.64 30.76
CA SER A 290 77.99 -13.45 31.55
C SER A 290 78.69 -13.80 32.86
N LYS A 291 79.56 -12.90 33.34
CA LYS A 291 80.29 -13.10 34.59
C LYS A 291 79.34 -13.24 35.79
N GLU A 292 78.28 -12.44 35.83
CA GLU A 292 77.24 -12.48 36.85
C GLU A 292 76.54 -13.84 36.91
N TYR A 293 76.18 -14.42 35.75
CA TYR A 293 75.60 -15.76 35.71
C TYR A 293 76.60 -16.82 36.15
N ARG A 294 77.86 -16.76 35.70
CA ARG A 294 78.91 -17.69 36.15
C ARG A 294 79.17 -17.61 37.65
N ASP A 295 79.15 -16.40 38.22
CA ASP A 295 79.35 -16.17 39.65
C ASP A 295 78.13 -16.62 40.48
N ALA A 296 76.91 -16.39 39.99
CA ALA A 296 75.67 -16.93 40.57
C ALA A 296 75.67 -18.46 40.58
N MET A 297 76.02 -19.10 39.45
CA MET A 297 76.12 -20.55 39.33
C MET A 297 77.24 -21.13 40.20
N ARG A 298 78.38 -20.43 40.37
CA ARG A 298 79.42 -20.82 41.35
C ARG A 298 78.92 -20.75 42.80
N GLY A 299 78.11 -19.74 43.13
CA GLY A 299 77.47 -19.59 44.44
C GLY A 299 76.47 -20.71 44.73
N GLU A 300 75.62 -21.06 43.75
CA GLU A 300 74.69 -22.18 43.83
C GLU A 300 75.39 -23.54 43.92
N ARG A 301 76.45 -23.76 43.13
CA ARG A 301 77.23 -25.00 43.16
C ARG A 301 77.92 -25.24 44.51
N LYS A 302 78.27 -24.16 45.24
CA LYS A 302 78.75 -24.25 46.63
C LYS A 302 77.63 -24.59 47.63
N LYS A 303 76.39 -24.20 47.37
CA LYS A 303 75.23 -24.45 48.24
C LYS A 303 74.56 -25.80 47.98
N ASN A 304 74.58 -26.30 46.74
CA ASN A 304 73.95 -27.57 46.37
C ASN A 304 74.81 -28.37 45.35
N PRO A 305 75.87 -29.05 45.80
CA PRO A 305 76.85 -29.70 44.92
C PRO A 305 76.29 -30.90 44.13
N GLN A 306 75.25 -31.56 44.65
CA GLN A 306 74.71 -32.82 44.09
C GLN A 306 73.89 -32.63 42.80
N GLY A 307 73.49 -31.39 42.47
CA GLY A 307 72.67 -31.09 41.28
C GLY A 307 73.45 -30.82 39.99
N PHE A 308 74.78 -30.85 40.01
CA PHE A 308 75.63 -30.45 38.88
C PHE A 308 76.41 -31.65 38.32
N ILE A 309 76.04 -32.11 37.12
CA ILE A 309 76.77 -33.16 36.39
C ILE A 309 78.12 -32.59 35.93
N THR A 310 79.22 -33.17 36.44
CA THR A 310 80.55 -33.01 35.85
C THR A 310 80.60 -33.79 34.54
N VAL A 311 80.62 -33.07 33.42
CA VAL A 311 80.97 -33.61 32.10
C VAL A 311 82.49 -33.66 32.00
#